data_AF-A0A924ZGG6-F1
#
_entry.id   AF-A0A924ZGG6-F1
#
_cell.length_a   1.000
_cell.length_b   1.000
_cell.length_c   1.000
_cell.angle_alpha   90.00
_cell.angle_beta   90.00
_cell.angle_gamma   90.00
#
_symmetry.space_group_name_H-M   'P 1'
#
loop_
_entity.id
_entity.type
_entity.pdbx_description
1 polymer ?
#
loop_
_entity_poly.entity_id
_entity_poly.type
_entity_poly.pdbx_seq_one_letter_code
_entity_poly.pdbx_strand_id
1 'polypeptide(L)'
;MVRSLLAAILTLGLGFAAHAQNLTIMPIPPDAAHAQVSVVVTKGLIRTAKLPTPALREARQALIDGKEISPDALKALADHWDGLAAQKYVRYLLAEVPDATASDIAYYGTIAISTGRVWTLPQVVDALKRIEPATEPPVRIKAYFAMLYPHAWAGNSLALDAVIDLNGAGKLFGPMSATTQKRILEQGEKGGDGRIPLRLALVLLQKPDRTEADTELAKHYLTLAEAASNLEVRTTAANLLGLIENGGIQMASQ
;
A
#
# COMPACT_ATOMS: atom_id res chain seq x y z
N MET A 1 52.66 66.96 12.55
CA MET A 1 52.85 65.58 12.06
C MET A 1 51.53 64.84 12.20
N VAL A 2 50.94 64.51 11.06
CA VAL A 2 49.63 63.84 10.90
C VAL A 2 49.82 62.34 11.11
N ARG A 3 49.04 61.69 11.98
CA ARG A 3 48.69 60.26 11.85
C ARG A 3 47.29 59.99 12.37
N SER A 4 46.40 59.81 11.41
CA SER A 4 45.07 59.20 11.48
C SER A 4 45.11 57.80 12.11
N LEU A 5 44.05 57.39 12.81
CA LEU A 5 43.73 55.98 12.96
C LEU A 5 42.26 55.75 12.60
N LEU A 6 42.09 54.87 11.62
CA LEU A 6 40.86 54.45 10.97
C LEU A 6 40.02 53.54 11.87
N ALA A 7 38.72 53.56 11.57
CA ALA A 7 37.65 52.75 12.09
C ALA A 7 37.82 51.23 11.87
N ALA A 8 37.18 50.45 12.74
CA ALA A 8 36.66 49.12 12.41
C ALA A 8 35.30 48.94 13.11
N ILE A 9 34.23 49.16 12.35
CA ILE A 9 32.86 48.84 12.76
C ILE A 9 32.65 47.36 12.48
N LEU A 10 32.52 46.55 13.53
CA LEU A 10 32.20 45.13 13.44
C LEU A 10 30.70 44.99 13.18
N THR A 11 30.32 44.61 11.96
CA THR A 11 28.96 44.22 11.60
C THR A 11 28.67 42.82 12.14
N LEU A 12 27.87 42.72 13.20
CA LEU A 12 27.26 41.45 13.63
C LEU A 12 26.16 41.05 12.62
N GLY A 13 26.49 40.14 11.71
CA GLY A 13 25.50 39.40 10.93
C GLY A 13 24.90 38.28 11.79
N LEU A 14 23.67 38.45 12.24
CA LEU A 14 22.84 37.37 12.79
C LEU A 14 22.41 36.46 11.63
N GLY A 15 23.19 35.42 11.37
CA GLY A 15 22.78 34.32 10.51
C GLY A 15 21.72 33.47 11.21
N PHE A 16 20.46 33.61 10.83
CA PHE A 16 19.44 32.64 11.17
C PHE A 16 19.70 31.37 10.37
N ALA A 17 20.24 30.34 11.03
CA ALA A 17 20.29 29.00 10.48
C ALA A 17 18.85 28.46 10.40
N ALA A 18 18.27 28.46 9.21
CA ALA A 18 17.02 27.77 8.92
C ALA A 18 17.22 26.27 9.23
N HIS A 19 16.66 25.82 10.35
CA HIS A 19 16.62 24.40 10.69
C HIS A 19 15.60 23.74 9.76
N ALA A 20 16.09 22.96 8.80
CA ALA A 20 15.24 22.04 8.03
C ALA A 20 14.55 21.08 9.01
N GLN A 21 13.25 21.28 9.22
CA GLN A 21 12.45 20.36 10.02
C GLN A 21 12.23 19.09 9.21
N ASN A 22 12.94 18.02 9.57
CA ASN A 22 12.62 16.68 9.08
C ASN A 22 11.25 16.27 9.64
N LEU A 23 10.20 16.48 8.85
CA LEU A 23 8.84 16.07 9.18
C LEU A 23 8.78 14.55 9.31
N THR A 24 8.69 14.07 10.54
CA THR A 24 8.25 12.69 10.81
C THR A 24 6.74 12.66 10.65
N ILE A 25 6.28 12.41 9.42
CA ILE A 25 4.85 12.25 9.12
C ILE A 25 4.41 10.91 9.71
N MET A 26 3.60 10.95 10.77
CA MET A 26 3.07 9.73 11.37
C MET A 26 2.08 9.05 10.39
N PRO A 27 2.18 7.73 10.18
CA PRO A 27 1.26 7.02 9.31
C PRO A 27 -0.15 7.03 9.89
N ILE A 28 -1.14 7.35 9.07
CA ILE A 28 -2.55 7.27 9.45
C ILE A 28 -2.92 5.78 9.53
N PRO A 29 -3.34 5.25 10.69
CA PRO A 29 -3.68 3.84 10.81
C PRO A 29 -4.95 3.54 9.97
N PRO A 30 -5.01 2.38 9.30
CA PRO A 30 -6.20 1.97 8.57
C PRO A 30 -7.38 1.79 9.53
N ASP A 31 -8.59 2.12 9.07
CA ASP A 31 -9.80 1.84 9.82
C ASP A 31 -10.05 0.31 9.89
N ALA A 32 -9.98 -0.23 11.10
CA ALA A 32 -10.09 -1.66 11.38
C ALA A 32 -11.45 -2.26 10.99
N ALA A 33 -12.53 -1.46 11.02
CA ALA A 33 -13.87 -1.93 10.62
C ALA A 33 -13.94 -2.20 9.11
N HIS A 34 -13.24 -1.40 8.32
CA HIS A 34 -13.25 -1.51 6.85
C HIS A 34 -12.24 -2.53 6.32
N ALA A 35 -11.26 -2.96 7.12
CA ALA A 35 -10.27 -3.96 6.70
C ALA A 35 -10.85 -5.37 6.45
N GLN A 36 -12.08 -5.65 6.91
CA GLN A 36 -12.73 -6.95 6.80
C GLN A 36 -13.70 -7.08 5.62
N VAL A 37 -13.90 -6.04 4.82
CA VAL A 37 -14.77 -6.10 3.64
C VAL A 37 -14.22 -7.12 2.64
N SER A 38 -14.98 -8.18 2.35
CA SER A 38 -14.59 -9.28 1.47
C SER A 38 -15.30 -9.22 0.13
N VAL A 39 -14.55 -9.53 -0.94
CA VAL A 39 -15.09 -9.74 -2.28
C VAL A 39 -14.65 -11.10 -2.79
N VAL A 40 -15.61 -11.94 -3.18
CA VAL A 40 -15.29 -13.19 -3.88
C VAL A 40 -15.01 -12.86 -5.34
N VAL A 41 -13.72 -12.80 -5.69
CA VAL A 41 -13.25 -12.51 -7.05
C VAL A 41 -13.33 -13.74 -7.95
N THR A 42 -13.13 -14.94 -7.37
CA THR A 42 -13.24 -16.22 -8.06
C THR A 42 -13.96 -17.25 -7.20
N LYS A 43 -14.72 -18.14 -7.83
CA LYS A 43 -15.40 -19.24 -7.15
C LYS A 43 -14.43 -20.31 -6.62
N GLY A 44 -13.19 -20.36 -7.14
CA GLY A 44 -12.18 -21.35 -6.78
C GLY A 44 -12.60 -22.80 -7.09
N LEU A 45 -11.99 -23.75 -6.38
CA LEU A 45 -12.32 -25.17 -6.48
C LEU A 45 -13.65 -25.50 -5.79
N ILE A 46 -14.70 -25.69 -6.59
CA ILE A 46 -16.07 -25.94 -6.09
C ILE A 46 -16.32 -27.43 -5.77
N ARG A 47 -15.72 -28.37 -6.51
CA ARG A 47 -15.99 -29.81 -6.40
C ARG A 47 -14.71 -30.63 -6.38
N THR A 48 -14.61 -31.60 -5.44
CA THR A 48 -13.46 -32.52 -5.32
C THR A 48 -13.22 -33.29 -6.62
N ALA A 49 -14.30 -33.73 -7.29
CA ALA A 49 -14.22 -34.47 -8.55
C ALA A 49 -13.51 -33.72 -9.68
N LYS A 50 -13.37 -32.38 -9.61
CA LYS A 50 -12.61 -31.60 -10.61
C LYS A 50 -11.10 -31.70 -10.44
N LEU A 51 -10.61 -32.27 -9.34
CA LEU A 51 -9.18 -32.50 -9.16
C LEU A 51 -8.71 -33.66 -10.05
N PRO A 52 -7.52 -33.52 -10.68
CA PRO A 52 -7.09 -34.43 -11.74
C PRO A 52 -6.73 -35.82 -11.20
N THR A 53 -6.14 -35.90 -10.00
CA THR A 53 -5.60 -37.16 -9.46
C THR A 53 -6.40 -37.67 -8.26
N PRO A 54 -6.47 -39.00 -8.04
CA PRO A 54 -7.06 -39.57 -6.83
C PRO A 54 -6.41 -39.03 -5.55
N ALA A 55 -5.08 -38.94 -5.53
CA ALA A 55 -4.33 -38.40 -4.39
C ALA A 55 -4.76 -36.98 -4.00
N LEU A 56 -5.00 -36.09 -4.97
CA LEU A 56 -5.51 -34.74 -4.68
C LEU A 56 -6.94 -34.78 -4.15
N ARG A 57 -7.79 -35.67 -4.68
CA ARG A 57 -9.18 -35.81 -4.19
C ARG A 57 -9.19 -36.29 -2.74
N GLU A 58 -8.35 -37.26 -2.41
CA GLU A 58 -8.17 -37.77 -1.05
C GLU A 58 -7.60 -36.68 -0.13
N ALA A 59 -6.57 -35.96 -0.55
CA ALA A 59 -6.01 -34.85 0.20
C ALA A 59 -7.05 -33.75 0.48
N ARG A 60 -7.86 -33.40 -0.52
CA ARG A 60 -8.95 -32.43 -0.34
C ARG A 60 -10.01 -32.94 0.62
N GLN A 61 -10.38 -34.21 0.53
CA GLN A 61 -11.34 -34.79 1.46
C GLN A 61 -10.79 -34.77 2.89
N ALA A 62 -9.53 -35.17 3.09
CA ALA A 62 -8.85 -35.09 4.37
C ALA A 62 -8.81 -33.65 4.91
N LEU A 63 -8.53 -32.68 4.05
CA LEU A 63 -8.55 -31.25 4.41
C LEU A 63 -9.94 -30.78 4.87
N ILE A 64 -11.01 -31.20 4.20
CA ILE A 64 -12.41 -30.89 4.56
C ILE A 64 -12.79 -31.58 5.87
N ASP A 65 -12.35 -32.82 6.08
CA ASP A 65 -12.54 -33.58 7.31
C ASP A 65 -11.73 -33.02 8.49
N GLY A 66 -10.93 -31.96 8.27
CA GLY A 66 -10.11 -31.33 9.30
C GLY A 66 -8.84 -32.11 9.66
N LYS A 67 -8.50 -33.16 8.91
CA LYS A 67 -7.28 -33.95 9.10
C LYS A 67 -6.06 -33.13 8.68
N GLU A 68 -4.93 -33.44 9.30
CA GLU A 68 -3.65 -32.91 8.87
C GLU A 68 -3.29 -33.47 7.49
N ILE A 69 -2.80 -32.59 6.62
CA ILE A 69 -2.29 -32.95 5.30
C ILE A 69 -0.94 -32.27 5.09
N SER A 70 -0.09 -32.88 4.29
CA SER A 70 1.27 -32.38 4.08
C SER A 70 1.30 -30.99 3.44
N PRO A 71 2.35 -30.20 3.66
CA PRO A 71 2.55 -28.91 2.98
C PRO A 71 2.52 -29.03 1.45
N ASP A 72 3.08 -30.09 0.89
CA ASP A 72 3.04 -30.34 -0.56
C ASP A 72 1.61 -30.57 -1.06
N ALA A 73 0.79 -31.29 -0.30
CA ALA A 73 -0.62 -31.48 -0.63
C ALA A 73 -1.40 -30.16 -0.53
N LEU A 74 -1.12 -29.33 0.48
CA LEU A 74 -1.70 -28.00 0.60
C LEU A 74 -1.36 -27.12 -0.61
N LYS A 75 -0.08 -27.08 -0.99
CA LYS A 75 0.40 -26.34 -2.16
C LYS A 75 -0.27 -26.84 -3.43
N ALA A 76 -0.29 -28.15 -3.66
CA ALA A 76 -0.86 -28.73 -4.88
C ALA A 76 -2.37 -28.48 -4.99
N LEU A 77 -3.12 -28.52 -3.88
CA LEU A 77 -4.52 -28.12 -3.84
C LEU A 77 -4.72 -26.61 -4.10
N ALA A 78 -3.84 -25.78 -3.55
CA ALA A 78 -3.85 -24.34 -3.76
C ALA A 78 -3.57 -23.97 -5.23
N ASP A 79 -2.66 -24.68 -5.90
CA ASP A 79 -2.36 -24.55 -7.33
C ASP A 79 -3.60 -24.84 -8.20
N HIS A 80 -4.59 -25.57 -7.67
CA HIS A 80 -5.92 -25.79 -8.25
C HIS A 80 -7.01 -24.84 -7.72
N TRP A 81 -6.62 -23.70 -7.14
CA TRP A 81 -7.50 -22.67 -6.58
C TRP A 81 -8.39 -23.16 -5.42
N ASP A 82 -7.94 -24.14 -4.63
CA ASP A 82 -8.57 -24.42 -3.35
C ASP A 82 -8.17 -23.37 -2.30
N GLY A 83 -9.11 -22.49 -1.97
CA GLY A 83 -8.87 -21.38 -1.03
C GLY A 83 -8.50 -21.82 0.38
N LEU A 84 -9.04 -22.95 0.86
CA LEU A 84 -8.74 -23.46 2.21
C LEU A 84 -7.30 -23.95 2.27
N ALA A 85 -6.91 -24.70 1.25
CA ALA A 85 -5.55 -25.18 1.12
C ALA A 85 -4.57 -24.01 1.00
N ALA A 86 -4.88 -23.02 0.16
CA ALA A 86 -4.05 -21.84 -0.04
C ALA A 86 -3.83 -21.06 1.26
N GLN A 87 -4.88 -20.86 2.05
CA GLN A 87 -4.75 -20.20 3.36
C GLN A 87 -3.92 -21.00 4.36
N LYS A 88 -4.18 -22.32 4.48
CA LYS A 88 -3.38 -23.16 5.38
C LYS A 88 -1.91 -23.20 4.94
N TYR A 89 -1.66 -23.19 3.63
CA TYR A 89 -0.31 -23.14 3.09
C TYR A 89 0.40 -21.83 3.45
N VAL A 90 -0.27 -20.67 3.34
CA VAL A 90 0.29 -19.39 3.79
C VAL A 90 0.64 -19.41 5.28
N ARG A 91 -0.23 -19.98 6.13
CA ARG A 91 0.06 -20.12 7.57
C ARG A 91 1.28 -21.00 7.81
N TYR A 92 1.40 -22.12 7.09
CA TYR A 92 2.57 -22.97 7.14
C TYR A 92 3.84 -22.22 6.72
N LEU A 93 3.81 -21.48 5.60
CA LEU A 93 4.95 -20.67 5.16
C LEU A 93 5.40 -19.66 6.22
N LEU A 94 4.47 -19.01 6.90
CA LEU A 94 4.77 -18.00 7.92
C LEU A 94 5.28 -18.59 9.23
N ALA A 95 4.85 -19.81 9.59
CA ALA A 95 5.16 -20.42 10.87
C ALA A 95 6.37 -21.36 10.82
N GLU A 96 6.50 -22.13 9.75
CA GLU A 96 7.39 -23.30 9.69
C GLU A 96 8.51 -23.16 8.65
N VAL A 97 8.47 -22.12 7.81
CA VAL A 97 9.46 -21.91 6.74
C VAL A 97 10.14 -20.56 6.92
N PRO A 98 11.27 -20.50 7.68
CA PRO A 98 11.96 -19.25 8.01
C PRO A 98 12.31 -18.38 6.79
N ASP A 99 12.62 -19.03 5.65
CA ASP A 99 13.03 -18.36 4.41
C ASP A 99 11.91 -18.37 3.35
N ALA A 100 10.64 -18.40 3.77
CA ALA A 100 9.52 -18.34 2.84
C ALA A 100 9.57 -17.05 2.00
N THR A 101 9.51 -17.20 0.68
CA THR A 101 9.57 -16.06 -0.22
C THR A 101 8.33 -15.19 -0.07
N ALA A 102 8.53 -13.86 -0.12
CA ALA A 102 7.42 -12.91 -0.14
C ALA A 102 6.47 -13.16 -1.32
N SER A 103 7.02 -13.58 -2.46
CA SER A 103 6.27 -13.95 -3.66
C SER A 103 5.30 -15.12 -3.41
N ASP A 104 5.73 -16.20 -2.74
CA ASP A 104 4.84 -17.33 -2.47
C ASP A 104 3.75 -17.01 -1.45
N ILE A 105 4.10 -16.27 -0.39
CA ILE A 105 3.12 -15.80 0.60
C ILE A 105 2.04 -14.95 -0.10
N ALA A 106 2.47 -14.00 -0.93
CA ALA A 106 1.56 -13.12 -1.67
C ALA A 106 0.70 -13.90 -2.67
N TYR A 107 1.28 -14.84 -3.42
CA TYR A 107 0.57 -15.63 -4.43
C TYR A 107 -0.48 -16.55 -3.85
N TYR A 108 -0.11 -17.39 -2.89
CA TYR A 108 -1.07 -18.31 -2.28
C TYR A 108 -2.09 -17.58 -1.41
N GLY A 109 -1.69 -16.49 -0.75
CA GLY A 109 -2.63 -15.64 -0.03
C GLY A 109 -3.62 -14.94 -0.96
N THR A 110 -3.19 -14.55 -2.16
CA THR A 110 -4.08 -14.00 -3.20
C THR A 110 -5.15 -15.01 -3.63
N ILE A 111 -4.81 -16.29 -3.76
CA ILE A 111 -5.78 -17.37 -4.04
C ILE A 111 -6.78 -17.50 -2.89
N ALA A 112 -6.31 -17.49 -1.64
CA ALA A 112 -7.17 -17.55 -0.46
C ALA A 112 -8.14 -16.36 -0.41
N ILE A 113 -7.66 -15.14 -0.59
CA ILE A 113 -8.50 -13.93 -0.52
C ILE A 113 -9.50 -13.89 -1.68
N SER A 114 -9.05 -14.20 -2.89
CA SER A 114 -9.91 -14.22 -4.08
C SER A 114 -11.09 -15.20 -3.96
N THR A 115 -10.95 -16.23 -3.11
CA THR A 115 -11.99 -17.23 -2.81
C THR A 115 -12.77 -16.94 -1.53
N GLY A 116 -12.62 -15.75 -0.94
CA GLY A 116 -13.43 -15.24 0.18
C GLY A 116 -12.74 -15.22 1.54
N ARG A 117 -11.43 -15.51 1.64
CA ARG A 117 -10.70 -15.59 2.92
C ARG A 117 -9.93 -14.30 3.21
N VAL A 118 -10.68 -13.19 3.25
CA VAL A 118 -10.11 -11.83 3.33
C VAL A 118 -9.24 -11.60 4.57
N TRP A 119 -9.43 -12.35 5.66
CA TRP A 119 -8.58 -12.22 6.86
C TRP A 119 -7.10 -12.60 6.64
N THR A 120 -6.75 -13.13 5.46
CA THR A 120 -5.36 -13.36 5.01
C THR A 120 -4.72 -12.08 4.43
N LEU A 121 -5.53 -11.03 4.17
CA LEU A 121 -5.11 -9.81 3.50
C LEU A 121 -3.95 -9.08 4.20
N PRO A 122 -3.91 -8.93 5.54
CA PRO A 122 -2.77 -8.29 6.21
C PRO A 122 -1.43 -8.94 5.87
N GLN A 123 -1.34 -10.27 5.99
CA GLN A 123 -0.11 -11.00 5.68
C GLN A 123 0.27 -10.90 4.21
N VAL A 124 -0.71 -10.84 3.31
CA VAL A 124 -0.48 -10.66 1.87
C VAL A 124 0.03 -9.26 1.57
N VAL A 125 -0.56 -8.20 2.14
CA VAL A 125 -0.09 -6.82 1.94
C VAL A 125 1.35 -6.66 2.43
N ASP A 126 1.68 -7.23 3.59
CA ASP A 126 3.04 -7.20 4.13
C ASP A 126 4.04 -7.99 3.26
N ALA A 127 3.59 -9.07 2.63
CA ALA A 127 4.39 -9.80 1.65
C ALA A 127 4.60 -8.99 0.36
N LEU A 128 3.54 -8.40 -0.20
CA LEU A 128 3.61 -7.60 -1.44
C LEU A 128 4.59 -6.42 -1.31
N LYS A 129 4.66 -5.78 -0.13
CA LYS A 129 5.60 -4.69 0.15
C LYS A 129 7.08 -5.10 0.13
N ARG A 130 7.38 -6.40 0.26
CA ARG A 130 8.74 -6.96 0.28
C ARG A 130 9.15 -7.58 -1.06
N ILE A 131 8.26 -7.62 -2.04
CA ILE A 131 8.56 -8.16 -3.37
C ILE A 131 9.40 -7.15 -4.15
N GLU A 132 10.50 -7.63 -4.75
CA GLU A 132 11.28 -6.87 -5.72
C GLU A 132 10.57 -6.89 -7.10
N PRO A 133 10.01 -5.76 -7.57
CA PRO A 133 9.20 -5.72 -8.78
C PRO A 133 9.88 -6.26 -10.03
N ALA A 134 11.21 -6.09 -10.15
CA ALA A 134 11.95 -6.55 -11.32
C ALA A 134 12.02 -8.08 -11.47
N THR A 135 11.80 -8.81 -10.37
CA THR A 135 11.96 -10.28 -10.32
C THR A 135 10.63 -11.03 -10.24
N GLU A 136 9.52 -10.31 -10.00
CA GLU A 136 8.23 -10.94 -9.77
C GLU A 136 7.59 -11.43 -11.08
N PRO A 137 7.09 -12.68 -11.13
CA PRO A 137 6.46 -13.21 -12.34
C PRO A 137 5.22 -12.37 -12.76
N PRO A 138 5.11 -11.95 -14.03
CA PRO A 138 3.98 -11.12 -14.50
C PRO A 138 2.59 -11.72 -14.24
N VAL A 139 2.50 -13.05 -14.30
CA VAL A 139 1.25 -13.78 -13.99
C VAL A 139 0.81 -13.60 -12.54
N ARG A 140 1.76 -13.52 -11.61
CA ARG A 140 1.50 -13.28 -10.18
C ARG A 140 1.11 -11.83 -9.94
N ILE A 141 1.82 -10.87 -10.55
CA ILE A 141 1.45 -9.44 -10.52
C ILE A 141 0.00 -9.23 -10.97
N LYS A 142 -0.40 -9.85 -12.08
CA LYS A 142 -1.79 -9.80 -12.58
C LYS A 142 -2.79 -10.37 -11.57
N ALA A 143 -2.44 -11.44 -10.88
CA ALA A 143 -3.30 -12.02 -9.84
C ALA A 143 -3.46 -11.07 -8.64
N TYR A 144 -2.37 -10.44 -8.19
CA TYR A 144 -2.41 -9.45 -7.09
C TYR A 144 -3.31 -8.28 -7.43
N PHE A 145 -3.15 -7.74 -8.65
CA PHE A 145 -3.98 -6.65 -9.17
C PHE A 145 -5.46 -7.03 -9.19
N ALA A 146 -5.77 -8.21 -9.76
CA ALA A 146 -7.14 -8.71 -9.89
C ALA A 146 -7.81 -8.97 -8.52
N MET A 147 -7.02 -9.24 -7.48
CA MET A 147 -7.51 -9.42 -6.11
C MET A 147 -7.69 -8.11 -5.36
N LEU A 148 -6.68 -7.22 -5.36
CA LEU A 148 -6.68 -6.01 -4.54
C LEU A 148 -7.70 -4.97 -5.00
N TYR A 149 -7.78 -4.71 -6.30
CA TYR A 149 -8.63 -3.63 -6.81
C TYR A 149 -10.12 -3.83 -6.49
N PRO A 150 -10.73 -5.02 -6.70
CA PRO A 150 -12.11 -5.25 -6.29
C PRO A 150 -12.36 -5.04 -4.80
N HIS A 151 -11.42 -5.46 -3.94
CA HIS A 151 -11.54 -5.25 -2.49
C HIS A 151 -11.45 -3.76 -2.14
N ALA A 152 -10.49 -3.03 -2.72
CA ALA A 152 -10.37 -1.58 -2.55
C ALA A 152 -11.68 -0.87 -2.93
N TRP A 153 -12.28 -1.24 -4.06
CA TRP A 153 -13.52 -0.63 -4.54
C TRP A 153 -14.77 -1.03 -3.78
N ALA A 154 -14.75 -2.16 -3.08
CA ALA A 154 -15.79 -2.55 -2.15
C ALA A 154 -15.71 -1.79 -0.82
N GLY A 155 -14.67 -0.98 -0.61
CA GLY A 155 -14.47 -0.22 0.63
C GLY A 155 -13.54 -0.91 1.62
N ASN A 156 -12.73 -1.88 1.18
CA ASN A 156 -11.68 -2.42 2.03
C ASN A 156 -10.52 -1.42 2.14
N SER A 157 -10.39 -0.76 3.29
CA SER A 157 -9.40 0.29 3.56
C SER A 157 -7.96 -0.22 3.38
N LEU A 158 -7.66 -1.42 3.90
CA LEU A 158 -6.34 -2.03 3.78
C LEU A 158 -5.98 -2.36 2.32
N ALA A 159 -6.95 -2.84 1.54
CA ALA A 159 -6.74 -3.10 0.12
C ALA A 159 -6.55 -1.79 -0.66
N LEU A 160 -7.31 -0.74 -0.34
CA LEU A 160 -7.15 0.57 -0.96
C LEU A 160 -5.78 1.19 -0.67
N ASP A 161 -5.33 1.10 0.57
CA ASP A 161 -4.00 1.51 1.00
C ASP A 161 -2.91 0.76 0.22
N ALA A 162 -3.05 -0.57 0.09
CA ALA A 162 -2.12 -1.37 -0.69
C ALA A 162 -2.12 -0.98 -2.17
N VAL A 163 -3.28 -0.64 -2.76
CA VAL A 163 -3.35 -0.13 -4.14
C VAL A 163 -2.58 1.18 -4.27
N ILE A 164 -2.69 2.10 -3.31
CA ILE A 164 -1.93 3.36 -3.32
C ILE A 164 -0.42 3.08 -3.20
N ASP A 165 0.00 2.24 -2.26
CA ASP A 165 1.41 1.98 -1.96
C ASP A 165 2.15 1.20 -3.07
N LEU A 166 1.43 0.30 -3.75
CA LEU A 166 2.01 -0.60 -4.76
C LEU A 166 1.98 -0.04 -6.18
N ASN A 167 1.34 1.11 -6.39
CA ASN A 167 1.37 1.86 -7.65
C ASN A 167 2.42 2.98 -7.59
N GLY A 168 3.01 3.30 -8.74
CA GLY A 168 4.04 4.32 -8.90
C GLY A 168 5.15 3.84 -9.83
N ALA A 169 6.00 4.78 -10.26
CA ALA A 169 7.20 4.45 -11.01
C ALA A 169 8.10 3.50 -10.19
N GLY A 170 8.53 2.39 -10.80
CA GLY A 170 9.36 1.38 -10.15
C GLY A 170 8.67 0.54 -9.06
N LYS A 171 7.34 0.67 -8.88
CA LYS A 171 6.56 -0.12 -7.91
C LYS A 171 5.95 -1.36 -8.57
N LEU A 172 5.45 -2.28 -7.75
CA LEU A 172 4.97 -3.61 -8.17
C LEU A 172 3.88 -3.56 -9.26
N PHE A 173 2.98 -2.57 -9.23
CA PHE A 173 1.92 -2.41 -10.24
C PHE A 173 2.26 -1.40 -11.34
N GLY A 174 3.43 -0.75 -11.25
CA GLY A 174 3.80 0.32 -12.15
C GLY A 174 2.96 1.59 -11.95
N PRO A 175 3.03 2.55 -12.90
CA PRO A 175 2.36 3.83 -12.79
C PRO A 175 0.84 3.70 -12.64
N MET A 176 0.27 4.53 -11.77
CA MET A 176 -1.18 4.60 -11.58
C MET A 176 -1.85 5.25 -12.79
N SER A 177 -2.91 4.64 -13.32
CA SER A 177 -3.72 5.28 -14.36
C SER A 177 -4.56 6.42 -13.79
N ALA A 178 -4.79 7.48 -14.59
CA ALA A 178 -5.65 8.60 -14.20
C ALA A 178 -7.05 8.15 -13.78
N THR A 179 -7.60 7.11 -14.42
CA THR A 179 -8.89 6.52 -14.03
C THR A 179 -8.86 5.88 -12.65
N THR A 180 -7.78 5.16 -12.32
CA THR A 180 -7.59 4.58 -10.99
C THR A 180 -7.51 5.68 -9.95
N GLN A 181 -6.69 6.69 -10.21
CA GLN A 181 -6.50 7.83 -9.34
C GLN A 181 -7.81 8.57 -9.06
N LYS A 182 -8.60 8.85 -10.10
CA LYS A 182 -9.94 9.43 -9.95
C LYS A 182 -10.84 8.57 -9.07
N ARG A 183 -10.85 7.25 -9.29
CA ARG A 183 -11.68 6.33 -8.50
C ARG A 183 -11.25 6.25 -7.04
N ILE A 184 -9.95 6.35 -6.74
CA ILE A 184 -9.43 6.44 -5.36
C ILE A 184 -10.00 7.69 -4.67
N LEU A 185 -9.99 8.85 -5.36
CA LEU A 185 -10.54 10.10 -4.82
C LEU A 185 -12.05 9.98 -4.58
N GLU A 186 -12.81 9.44 -5.54
CA GLU A 186 -14.25 9.21 -5.39
C GLU A 186 -14.58 8.29 -4.19
N GLN A 187 -13.71 7.32 -3.87
CA GLN A 187 -13.88 6.49 -2.68
C GLN A 187 -13.55 7.26 -1.39
N GLY A 188 -12.55 8.15 -1.42
CA GLY A 188 -12.22 9.00 -0.28
C GLY A 188 -13.30 10.01 0.06
N GLU A 189 -13.97 10.57 -0.95
CA GLU A 189 -15.11 11.48 -0.76
C GLU A 189 -16.29 10.78 -0.08
N LYS A 190 -16.58 9.52 -0.44
CA LYS A 190 -17.64 8.72 0.21
C LYS A 190 -17.37 8.47 1.69
N GLY A 191 -16.10 8.36 2.08
CA GLY A 191 -15.70 8.24 3.49
C GLY A 191 -15.77 9.57 4.25
N GLY A 192 -15.65 10.71 3.57
CA GLY A 192 -15.77 12.05 4.13
C GLY A 192 -14.68 12.46 5.14
N ASP A 193 -13.73 11.58 5.44
CA ASP A 193 -12.68 11.78 6.44
C ASP A 193 -11.40 12.42 5.89
N GLY A 194 -11.26 12.50 4.55
CA GLY A 194 -10.13 13.14 3.87
C GLY A 194 -8.79 12.43 4.01
N ARG A 195 -8.73 11.24 4.61
CA ARG A 195 -7.45 10.52 4.82
C ARG A 195 -6.80 10.12 3.49
N ILE A 196 -7.61 9.72 2.52
CA ILE A 196 -7.17 9.31 1.19
C ILE A 196 -6.52 10.48 0.42
N PRO A 197 -7.17 11.65 0.23
CA PRO A 197 -6.51 12.77 -0.43
C PRO A 197 -5.25 13.21 0.33
N LEU A 198 -5.26 13.24 1.67
CA LEU A 198 -4.05 13.56 2.44
C LEU A 198 -2.91 12.58 2.14
N ARG A 199 -3.18 11.27 2.11
CA ARG A 199 -2.18 10.25 1.79
C ARG A 199 -1.62 10.42 0.37
N LEU A 200 -2.47 10.68 -0.63
CA LEU A 200 -2.03 10.91 -2.00
C LEU A 200 -1.10 12.13 -2.10
N ALA A 201 -1.39 13.21 -1.37
CA ALA A 201 -0.50 14.35 -1.29
C ALA A 201 0.87 13.96 -0.69
N LEU A 202 0.87 13.22 0.41
CA LEU A 202 2.10 12.79 1.08
C LEU A 202 2.98 11.93 0.17
N VAL A 203 2.38 11.00 -0.60
CA VAL A 203 3.11 10.17 -1.57
C VAL A 203 3.81 11.04 -2.63
N LEU A 204 3.14 12.05 -3.15
CA LEU A 204 3.73 12.99 -4.12
C LEU A 204 4.83 13.84 -3.50
N LEU A 205 4.63 14.31 -2.26
CA LEU A 205 5.61 15.13 -1.55
C LEU A 205 6.88 14.35 -1.17
N GLN A 206 6.78 13.05 -0.95
CA GLN A 206 7.89 12.16 -0.61
C GLN A 206 8.68 11.64 -1.83
N LYS A 207 8.24 11.95 -3.05
CA LYS A 207 8.90 11.50 -4.28
C LYS A 207 10.31 12.11 -4.38
N PRO A 208 11.38 11.30 -4.55
CA PRO A 208 12.76 11.83 -4.62
C PRO A 208 13.01 12.76 -5.81
N ASP A 209 12.37 12.47 -6.95
CA ASP A 209 12.42 13.21 -8.21
C ASP A 209 11.14 14.06 -8.41
N ARG A 210 10.63 14.66 -7.33
CA ARG A 210 9.40 15.45 -7.33
C ARG A 210 9.49 16.61 -8.32
N THR A 211 8.55 16.66 -9.26
CA THR A 211 8.42 17.75 -10.23
C THR A 211 7.51 18.87 -9.70
N GLU A 212 7.48 20.00 -10.40
CA GLU A 212 6.51 21.07 -10.12
C GLU A 212 5.06 20.57 -10.29
N ALA A 213 4.80 19.76 -11.32
CA ALA A 213 3.50 19.13 -11.53
C ALA A 213 3.09 18.20 -10.37
N ASP A 214 4.04 17.44 -9.82
CA ASP A 214 3.79 16.61 -8.62
C ASP A 214 3.45 17.49 -7.40
N THR A 215 4.11 18.65 -7.28
CA THR A 215 3.86 19.62 -6.20
C THR A 215 2.47 20.26 -6.32
N GLU A 216 2.07 20.70 -7.52
CA GLU A 216 0.74 21.27 -7.76
C GLU A 216 -0.37 20.23 -7.54
N LEU A 217 -0.13 18.99 -7.96
CA LEU A 217 -1.07 17.89 -7.70
C LEU A 217 -1.16 17.56 -6.21
N ALA A 218 -0.04 17.63 -5.47
CA ALA A 218 -0.04 17.46 -4.03
C ALA A 218 -0.85 18.55 -3.34
N LYS A 219 -0.68 19.83 -3.74
CA LYS A 219 -1.50 20.95 -3.23
C LYS A 219 -2.98 20.70 -3.45
N HIS A 220 -3.37 20.29 -4.66
CA HIS A 220 -4.76 19.96 -4.98
C HIS A 220 -5.34 18.92 -4.00
N TYR A 221 -4.59 17.86 -3.69
CA TYR A 221 -5.01 16.86 -2.74
C TYR A 221 -5.04 17.34 -1.29
N LEU A 222 -4.10 18.19 -0.88
CA LEU A 222 -4.16 18.81 0.44
C LEU A 222 -5.39 19.71 0.58
N THR A 223 -5.80 20.45 -0.46
CA THR A 223 -7.03 21.25 -0.45
C THR A 223 -8.27 20.36 -0.25
N LEU A 224 -8.32 19.19 -0.90
CA LEU A 224 -9.41 18.23 -0.68
C LEU A 224 -9.41 17.67 0.76
N ALA A 225 -8.23 17.40 1.32
CA ALA A 225 -8.09 16.94 2.70
C ALA A 225 -8.41 18.02 3.74
N GLU A 226 -8.12 19.29 3.45
CA GLU A 226 -8.44 20.44 4.29
C GLU A 226 -9.96 20.66 4.41
N ALA A 227 -10.73 20.30 3.38
CA ALA A 227 -12.19 20.37 3.40
C ALA A 227 -12.86 19.21 4.17
N ALA A 228 -12.10 18.25 4.67
CA ALA A 228 -12.65 17.02 5.26
C ALA A 228 -13.33 17.24 6.62
N SER A 229 -14.18 16.31 7.03
CA SER A 229 -14.84 16.37 8.35
C SER A 229 -13.91 16.06 9.52
N ASN A 230 -12.81 15.34 9.27
CA ASN A 230 -11.84 14.93 10.28
C ASN A 230 -10.85 16.07 10.65
N LEU A 231 -10.84 16.49 11.92
CA LEU A 231 -10.02 17.59 12.41
C LEU A 231 -8.51 17.36 12.24
N GLU A 232 -8.02 16.14 12.50
CA GLU A 232 -6.60 15.80 12.38
C GLU A 232 -6.13 15.92 10.94
N VAL A 233 -6.95 15.40 10.00
CA VAL A 233 -6.69 15.47 8.56
C VAL A 233 -6.68 16.92 8.10
N ARG A 234 -7.70 17.71 8.47
CA ARG A 234 -7.77 19.13 8.10
C ARG A 234 -6.55 19.91 8.56
N THR A 235 -6.19 19.76 9.85
CA THR A 235 -5.08 20.50 10.46
C THR A 235 -3.76 20.12 9.82
N THR A 236 -3.55 18.83 9.56
CA THR A 236 -2.33 18.35 8.88
C THR A 236 -2.25 18.90 7.46
N ALA A 237 -3.36 18.88 6.71
CA ALA A 237 -3.41 19.38 5.35
C ALA A 237 -3.12 20.89 5.27
N ALA A 238 -3.76 21.70 6.13
CA ALA A 238 -3.54 23.13 6.22
C ALA A 238 -2.08 23.48 6.54
N ASN A 239 -1.47 22.75 7.48
CA ASN A 239 -0.06 22.94 7.84
C ASN A 239 0.89 22.62 6.67
N LEU A 240 0.64 21.53 5.94
CA LEU A 240 1.45 21.15 4.79
C LEU A 240 1.31 22.15 3.64
N LEU A 241 0.10 22.66 3.38
CA LEU A 241 -0.12 23.73 2.40
C LEU A 241 0.72 24.97 2.74
N GLY A 242 0.65 25.44 3.98
CA GLY A 242 1.44 26.58 4.44
C GLY A 242 2.94 26.36 4.33
N LEU A 243 3.44 25.14 4.55
CA LEU A 243 4.86 24.82 4.38
C LEU A 243 5.31 24.84 2.91
N ILE A 244 4.46 24.39 1.99
CA ILE A 244 4.77 24.44 0.55
C ILE A 244 4.79 25.90 0.07
N GLU A 245 3.80 26.69 0.46
CA GLU A 245 3.66 28.10 0.05
C GLU A 245 4.80 28.99 0.58
N ASN A 246 5.28 28.71 1.79
CA ASN A 246 6.39 29.45 2.40
C ASN A 246 7.78 28.93 1.99
N GLY A 247 7.87 27.99 1.06
CA GLY A 247 9.15 27.41 0.60
C GLY A 247 9.85 26.50 1.62
N GLY A 248 9.16 26.10 2.68
CA GLY A 248 9.68 25.22 3.74
C GLY A 248 9.89 23.77 3.28
N ILE A 249 9.20 23.36 2.22
CA ILE A 249 9.45 22.09 1.51
C ILE A 249 10.19 22.44 0.21
N GLN A 250 11.53 22.41 0.25
CA GLN A 250 12.34 22.78 -0.91
C GLN A 250 11.99 21.91 -2.12
N MET A 251 11.78 22.58 -3.26
CA MET A 251 11.73 21.97 -4.59
C MET A 251 13.12 21.42 -4.89
N ALA A 252 13.22 20.23 -5.49
CA ALA A 252 14.48 19.77 -6.05
C ALA A 252 14.88 20.78 -7.15
N SER A 253 15.82 21.66 -6.83
CA SER A 253 16.39 22.62 -7.77
C SER A 253 17.09 21.84 -8.87
N GLN A 254 16.64 22.01 -10.11
CA GLN A 254 17.41 21.64 -11.30
C GLN A 254 18.64 22.54 -11.45
#